data_AF-A0AAE3VCU9-F1
#
_entry.id   AF-A0AAE3VCU9-F1
#
_cell.length_a   1.000
_cell.length_b   1.000
_cell.length_c   1.000
_cell.angle_alpha   90.00
_cell.angle_beta   90.00
_cell.angle_gamma   90.00
#
_symmetry.space_group_name_H-M   'P 1'
#
loop_
_entity.id
_entity.type
_entity.pdbx_description
1 polymer ?
#
loop_
_entity_poly.entity_id
_entity_poly.type
_entity_poly.pdbx_seq_one_letter_code
_entity_poly.pdbx_strand_id
1 'polypeptide(L)'
;MTNEAKIKSILDTLNEVGEELLALPEDMLLSIDPRDNESITTRSAFLKDYNIQLEQYSASVTRITTLLKNFFDVDPEQEDEESSIGENTHRDRIVQELDRNESHSLDEPFTFKRPYGFILNDRAYKGLKTWKNLYLHVLNYLYESNPSRFVTVTQEKKWISRRDNPTFSANPSDLRVAAPIPGDLHAEVNLCANDMVKNIKKLLASYDIPLSAMKIYLREDRDAAAEPGHSPR
;
A
#
# COMPACT_ATOMS: atom_id res chain seq x y z
N MET A 1 -12.10 26.04 7.15
CA MET A 1 -12.12 24.57 6.95
C MET A 1 -13.55 24.08 7.15
N THR A 2 -14.15 23.49 6.11
CA THR A 2 -15.46 22.81 6.21
C THR A 2 -15.36 21.58 7.11
N ASN A 3 -16.48 21.08 7.63
CA ASN A 3 -16.49 19.85 8.44
C ASN A 3 -15.96 18.65 7.65
N GLU A 4 -16.28 18.59 6.35
CA GLU A 4 -15.77 17.60 5.41
C GLU A 4 -14.23 17.61 5.29
N ALA A 5 -13.62 18.79 5.11
CA ALA A 5 -12.16 18.90 5.04
C ALA A 5 -11.47 18.43 6.33
N LYS A 6 -12.09 18.67 7.49
CA LYS A 6 -11.58 18.18 8.78
C LYS A 6 -11.71 16.66 8.89
N ILE A 7 -12.83 16.09 8.45
CA ILE A 7 -13.06 14.64 8.44
C ILE A 7 -12.02 13.95 7.55
N LYS A 8 -11.81 14.44 6.32
CA LYS A 8 -10.79 13.93 5.41
C LYS A 8 -9.40 14.00 6.04
N SER A 9 -9.04 15.13 6.65
CA SER A 9 -7.75 15.27 7.35
C SER A 9 -7.56 14.28 8.50
N ILE A 10 -8.58 14.04 9.33
CA ILE A 10 -8.49 13.09 10.46
C ILE A 10 -8.29 11.66 9.94
N LEU A 11 -9.02 11.29 8.89
CA LEU A 11 -8.93 9.96 8.30
C LEU A 11 -7.60 9.73 7.59
N ASP A 12 -7.08 10.75 6.91
CA ASP A 12 -5.72 10.75 6.35
C ASP A 12 -4.70 10.49 7.48
N THR A 13 -4.82 11.17 8.62
CA THR A 13 -3.94 10.94 9.78
C THR A 13 -4.06 9.53 10.37
N LEU A 14 -5.27 8.98 10.46
CA LEU A 14 -5.47 7.61 10.95
C LEU A 14 -4.85 6.57 10.00
N ASN A 15 -4.98 6.77 8.69
CA ASN A 15 -4.36 5.90 7.70
C ASN A 15 -2.83 5.99 7.78
N GLU A 16 -2.30 7.20 7.90
CA GLU A 16 -0.86 7.46 8.06
C GLU A 16 -0.28 6.74 9.28
N VAL A 17 -0.90 6.89 10.45
CA VAL A 17 -0.48 6.16 11.66
C VAL A 17 -0.57 4.64 11.44
N GLY A 18 -1.60 4.16 10.75
CA GLY A 18 -1.74 2.75 10.41
C GLY A 18 -0.59 2.21 9.55
N GLU A 19 -0.21 2.94 8.50
CA GLU A 19 0.91 2.57 7.62
C GLU A 19 2.25 2.54 8.38
N GLU A 20 2.48 3.50 9.29
CA GLU A 20 3.68 3.52 10.13
C GLU A 20 3.74 2.34 11.10
N LEU A 21 2.61 2.01 11.73
CA LEU A 21 2.52 0.85 12.62
C LEU A 21 2.71 -0.47 11.85
N LEU A 22 2.25 -0.56 10.60
CA LEU A 22 2.49 -1.74 9.75
C LEU A 22 3.96 -1.88 9.34
N ALA A 23 4.68 -0.76 9.17
CA ALA A 23 6.09 -0.75 8.80
C ALA A 23 7.03 -1.04 9.99
N LEU A 24 6.65 -0.65 11.22
CA LEU A 24 7.50 -0.71 12.40
C LEU A 24 8.08 -2.12 12.72
N PRO A 25 7.32 -3.24 12.61
CA PRO A 25 7.86 -4.56 12.91
C PRO A 25 9.10 -4.93 12.09
N GLU A 26 9.21 -4.47 10.83
CA GLU A 26 10.38 -4.77 9.99
C GLU A 26 11.67 -4.20 10.59
N ASP A 27 11.61 -2.97 11.10
CA ASP A 27 12.74 -2.29 11.75
C ASP A 27 13.05 -2.90 13.12
N MET A 28 12.00 -3.19 13.91
CA MET A 28 12.18 -3.79 15.23
C MET A 28 12.89 -5.15 15.19
N LEU A 29 12.65 -5.95 14.15
CA LEU A 29 13.28 -7.26 13.97
C LEU A 29 14.80 -7.16 13.73
N LEU A 30 15.31 -6.05 13.19
CA LEU A 30 16.75 -5.84 12.97
C LEU A 30 17.54 -5.72 14.28
N SER A 31 16.87 -5.35 15.37
CA SER A 31 17.50 -5.14 16.69
C SER A 31 17.62 -6.42 17.53
N ILE A 32 17.16 -7.57 17.03
CA ILE A 32 17.18 -8.84 17.77
C ILE A 32 18.57 -9.47 17.68
N ASP A 33 19.21 -9.74 18.83
CA ASP A 33 20.38 -10.62 18.88
C ASP A 33 19.93 -12.07 18.68
N PRO A 34 20.27 -12.72 17.55
CA PRO A 34 19.83 -14.09 17.26
C PRO A 34 20.53 -15.14 18.14
N ARG A 35 21.52 -14.76 18.95
CA ARG A 35 22.26 -15.66 19.85
C ARG A 35 21.79 -15.56 21.30
N ASP A 36 20.89 -14.62 21.61
CA ASP A 36 20.31 -14.45 22.93
C ASP A 36 18.85 -14.94 22.98
N ASN A 37 18.64 -16.09 23.62
CA ASN A 37 17.33 -16.70 23.77
C ASN A 37 16.35 -15.85 24.59
N GLU A 38 16.85 -15.04 25.53
CA GLU A 38 16.01 -14.16 26.35
C GLU A 38 15.51 -12.97 25.51
N SER A 39 16.39 -12.37 24.71
CA SER A 39 16.04 -11.35 23.72
C SER A 39 15.00 -11.87 22.73
N ILE A 40 15.21 -13.07 22.16
CA ILE A 40 14.23 -13.69 21.25
C ILE A 40 12.88 -13.87 21.92
N THR A 41 12.85 -14.42 23.13
CA THR A 41 11.59 -14.74 23.83
C THR A 41 10.82 -13.46 24.16
N THR A 42 11.48 -12.48 24.75
CA THR A 42 10.89 -11.19 25.15
C THR A 42 10.34 -10.44 23.94
N ARG A 43 11.12 -10.37 22.86
CA ARG A 43 10.69 -9.70 21.62
C ARG A 43 9.56 -10.45 20.92
N SER A 44 9.55 -11.78 20.94
CA SER A 44 8.45 -12.57 20.38
C SER A 44 7.13 -12.33 21.14
N ALA A 45 7.18 -12.17 22.46
CA ALA A 45 6.01 -11.88 23.27
C ALA A 45 5.46 -10.48 22.95
N PHE A 46 6.35 -9.48 22.93
CA PHE A 46 5.98 -8.12 22.52
C PHE A 46 5.34 -8.09 21.12
N LEU A 47 5.94 -8.76 20.13
CA LEU A 47 5.41 -8.76 18.76
C LEU A 47 4.04 -9.43 18.66
N LYS A 48 3.75 -10.44 19.49
CA LYS A 48 2.40 -11.02 19.54
C LYS A 48 1.39 -10.01 20.05
N ASP A 49 1.68 -9.37 21.18
CA ASP A 49 0.80 -8.37 21.77
C ASP A 49 0.61 -7.17 20.85
N TYR A 50 1.70 -6.69 20.24
CA TYR A 50 1.71 -5.62 19.25
C TYR A 50 0.80 -5.94 18.06
N ASN A 51 0.92 -7.13 17.48
CA ASN A 51 0.09 -7.54 16.33
C ASN A 51 -1.40 -7.61 16.69
N ILE A 52 -1.73 -8.06 17.91
CA ILE A 52 -3.12 -8.05 18.40
C ILE A 52 -3.64 -6.61 18.50
N GLN A 53 -2.85 -5.69 19.04
CA GLN A 53 -3.25 -4.28 19.13
C GLN A 53 -3.37 -3.62 17.75
N LEU A 54 -2.50 -3.97 16.81
CA LEU A 54 -2.56 -3.48 15.44
C LEU A 54 -3.81 -3.96 14.71
N GLU A 55 -4.21 -5.22 14.90
CA GLU A 55 -5.46 -5.74 14.36
C GLU A 55 -6.68 -5.01 14.93
N GLN A 56 -6.69 -4.76 16.24
CA GLN A 56 -7.74 -3.96 16.91
C GLN A 56 -7.78 -2.52 16.42
N TYR A 57 -6.61 -1.92 16.14
CA TYR A 57 -6.48 -0.59 15.55
C TYR A 57 -7.12 -0.57 14.16
N SER A 58 -6.72 -1.46 13.25
CA SER A 58 -7.25 -1.53 11.89
C SER A 58 -8.78 -1.74 11.86
N ALA A 59 -9.30 -2.60 12.75
CA ALA A 59 -10.74 -2.79 12.91
C ALA A 59 -11.46 -1.53 13.42
N SER A 60 -10.82 -0.74 14.29
CA SER A 60 -11.37 0.51 14.80
C SER A 60 -11.38 1.61 13.75
N VAL A 61 -10.30 1.77 13.00
CA VAL A 61 -10.22 2.71 11.86
C VAL A 61 -11.31 2.37 10.84
N THR A 62 -11.45 1.11 10.45
CA THR A 62 -12.49 0.67 9.49
C THR A 62 -13.89 1.03 9.96
N ARG A 63 -14.21 0.79 11.25
CA ARG A 63 -15.51 1.16 11.84
C ARG A 63 -15.73 2.66 11.86
N ILE A 64 -14.73 3.45 12.28
CA ILE A 64 -14.80 4.92 12.31
C ILE A 64 -15.03 5.45 10.89
N THR A 65 -14.25 5.00 9.91
CA THR A 65 -14.40 5.39 8.51
C THR A 65 -15.81 5.07 8.00
N THR A 66 -16.32 3.87 8.28
CA THR A 66 -17.68 3.47 7.86
C THR A 66 -18.76 4.35 8.50
N LEU A 67 -18.64 4.66 9.79
CA LEU A 67 -19.59 5.53 10.49
C LEU A 67 -19.59 6.95 9.90
N LEU A 68 -18.41 7.49 9.60
CA LEU A 68 -18.28 8.82 9.02
C LEU A 68 -18.82 8.87 7.59
N LYS A 69 -18.50 7.86 6.76
CA LYS A 69 -19.07 7.71 5.41
C LYS A 69 -20.59 7.71 5.45
N ASN A 70 -21.19 6.84 6.27
CA ASN A 70 -22.64 6.68 6.35
C ASN A 70 -23.36 7.93 6.88
N PHE A 71 -22.73 8.69 7.78
CA PHE A 71 -23.38 9.85 8.41
C PHE A 71 -23.21 11.14 7.59
N PHE A 72 -22.03 11.37 7.03
CA PHE A 72 -21.70 12.62 6.33
C PHE A 72 -21.88 12.52 4.81
N ASP A 73 -22.09 11.32 4.26
CA ASP A 73 -22.10 11.07 2.80
C ASP A 73 -20.83 11.57 2.12
N VAL A 74 -19.72 11.59 2.87
CA VAL A 74 -18.39 11.96 2.40
C VAL A 74 -17.65 10.66 2.15
N ASP A 75 -17.09 10.49 0.97
CA ASP A 75 -16.12 9.43 0.73
C ASP A 75 -14.70 9.96 1.03
N PRO A 76 -14.14 9.72 2.22
CA PRO A 76 -12.80 10.17 2.59
C PRO A 76 -11.69 9.48 1.77
N GLU A 77 -12.02 8.39 1.08
CA GLU A 77 -11.10 7.72 0.16
C GLU A 77 -11.19 8.30 -1.26
N GLN A 78 -12.08 9.28 -1.52
CA GLN A 78 -11.97 10.09 -2.75
C GLN A 78 -10.70 10.94 -2.69
N GLU A 79 -9.67 10.43 -3.36
CA GLU A 79 -8.44 11.15 -3.61
C GLU A 79 -8.64 12.17 -4.73
N ASP A 80 -7.92 13.29 -4.63
CA ASP A 80 -7.75 14.25 -5.72
C ASP A 80 -6.71 13.70 -6.71
N GLU A 81 -6.86 12.44 -7.09
CA GLU A 81 -5.94 11.71 -7.95
C GLU A 81 -6.26 11.95 -9.42
N GLU A 82 -5.23 12.08 -10.23
CA GLU A 82 -5.35 12.22 -11.68
C GLU A 82 -4.76 10.97 -12.34
N SER A 83 -5.46 10.44 -13.35
CA SER A 83 -5.03 9.28 -14.13
C SER A 83 -5.09 9.56 -15.62
N SER A 84 -4.16 8.99 -16.37
CA SER A 84 -4.01 9.24 -17.80
C SER A 84 -4.91 8.37 -18.71
N ILE A 85 -6.04 7.87 -18.23
CA ILE A 85 -6.87 6.92 -19.00
C ILE A 85 -7.48 7.63 -20.22
N GLY A 86 -7.11 7.20 -21.44
CA GLY A 86 -7.81 7.56 -22.68
C GLY A 86 -7.30 8.78 -23.46
N GLU A 87 -6.40 9.61 -22.91
CA GLU A 87 -5.88 10.81 -23.60
C GLU A 87 -4.35 10.94 -23.54
N ASN A 88 -3.67 10.81 -24.69
CA ASN A 88 -2.21 10.92 -24.80
C ASN A 88 -1.69 12.28 -24.28
N THR A 89 -2.41 13.39 -24.53
CA THR A 89 -2.02 14.72 -24.06
C THR A 89 -2.10 14.89 -22.55
N HIS A 90 -3.08 14.24 -21.91
CA HIS A 90 -3.21 14.28 -20.46
C HIS A 90 -2.14 13.43 -19.78
N ARG A 91 -1.83 12.27 -20.38
CA ARG A 91 -0.71 11.42 -19.97
C ARG A 91 0.61 12.17 -19.96
N ASP A 92 0.98 12.80 -21.07
CA ASP A 92 2.27 13.46 -21.23
C ASP A 92 2.46 14.55 -20.16
N ARG A 93 1.37 15.24 -19.78
CA ARG A 93 1.38 16.20 -18.68
C ARG A 93 1.65 15.53 -17.32
N ILE A 94 0.95 14.45 -16.99
CA ILE A 94 1.17 13.74 -15.71
C ILE A 94 2.59 13.20 -15.64
N VAL A 95 3.07 12.57 -16.72
CA VAL A 95 4.44 12.06 -16.81
C VAL A 95 5.46 13.18 -16.65
N GLN A 96 5.27 14.32 -17.33
CA GLN A 96 6.16 15.47 -17.20
C GLN A 96 6.17 16.06 -15.78
N GLU A 97 5.04 16.05 -15.08
CA GLU A 97 4.97 16.48 -13.69
C GLU A 97 5.68 15.49 -12.76
N LEU A 98 5.48 14.18 -12.94
CA LEU A 98 6.16 13.14 -12.17
C LEU A 98 7.67 13.11 -12.42
N ASP A 99 8.11 13.28 -13.67
CA ASP A 99 9.53 13.29 -14.05
C ASP A 99 10.32 14.48 -13.47
N ARG A 100 9.65 15.48 -12.87
CA ARG A 100 10.32 16.51 -12.07
C ARG A 100 10.84 15.96 -10.73
N ASN A 101 10.32 14.83 -10.29
CA ASN A 101 10.68 14.16 -9.05
C ASN A 101 11.62 12.99 -9.33
N GLU A 102 12.31 12.51 -8.29
CA GLU A 102 13.10 11.29 -8.37
C GLU A 102 12.20 10.06 -8.55
N SER A 103 12.55 9.20 -9.51
CA SER A 103 11.83 7.96 -9.77
C SER A 103 12.48 6.80 -9.03
N HIS A 104 11.65 5.95 -8.42
CA HIS A 104 12.04 4.83 -7.59
C HIS A 104 11.69 3.50 -8.26
N SER A 105 12.58 2.52 -8.09
CA SER A 105 12.40 1.17 -8.64
C SER A 105 11.63 0.28 -7.67
N LEU A 106 11.06 -0.84 -8.12
CA LEU A 106 10.41 -1.79 -7.20
C LEU A 106 11.41 -2.58 -6.32
N ASP A 107 12.72 -2.42 -6.52
CA ASP A 107 13.78 -3.18 -5.85
C ASP A 107 14.34 -2.50 -4.59
N GLU A 108 13.88 -1.30 -4.26
CA GLU A 108 14.28 -0.59 -3.05
C GLU A 108 13.28 -0.76 -1.90
N PRO A 109 13.68 -0.49 -0.65
CA PRO A 109 12.75 -0.46 0.48
C PRO A 109 11.88 0.81 0.47
N PHE A 110 10.62 0.65 0.87
CA PHE A 110 9.61 1.71 0.98
C PHE A 110 9.12 1.95 2.41
N THR A 111 9.83 1.40 3.41
CA THR A 111 9.53 1.58 4.83
C THR A 111 9.51 3.08 5.18
N PHE A 112 8.44 3.55 5.82
CA PHE A 112 8.20 4.95 6.20
C PHE A 112 8.10 5.99 5.05
N LYS A 113 8.16 5.54 3.78
CA LYS A 113 8.00 6.40 2.59
C LYS A 113 6.53 6.53 2.20
N ARG A 114 6.18 7.59 1.48
CA ARG A 114 4.81 7.80 0.96
C ARG A 114 4.79 7.86 -0.56
N PRO A 115 3.84 7.16 -1.21
CA PRO A 115 3.69 7.29 -2.64
C PRO A 115 3.13 8.68 -2.95
N TYR A 116 3.47 9.18 -4.13
CA TYR A 116 2.85 10.33 -4.77
C TYR A 116 2.18 9.94 -6.09
N GLY A 117 2.81 9.01 -6.81
CA GLY A 117 2.34 8.56 -8.11
C GLY A 117 3.13 7.38 -8.62
N PHE A 118 2.69 6.84 -9.76
CA PHE A 118 3.45 5.82 -10.48
C PHE A 118 3.18 5.90 -11.97
N ILE A 119 4.12 5.35 -12.73
CA ILE A 119 3.94 5.04 -14.15
C ILE A 119 4.01 3.52 -14.28
N LEU A 120 3.07 2.93 -15.00
CA LEU A 120 3.07 1.51 -15.37
C LEU A 120 2.72 1.37 -16.84
N ASN A 121 3.69 0.92 -17.65
CA ASN A 121 3.58 0.89 -19.12
C ASN A 121 3.09 2.22 -19.70
N ASP A 122 1.82 2.25 -20.11
CA ASP A 122 1.18 3.34 -20.81
C ASP A 122 0.32 4.24 -19.91
N ARG A 123 0.25 3.95 -18.61
CA ARG A 123 -0.56 4.70 -17.66
C ARG A 123 0.29 5.40 -16.61
N ALA A 124 -0.12 6.63 -16.29
CA ALA A 124 0.43 7.42 -15.22
C ALA A 124 -0.67 7.82 -14.25
N TYR A 125 -0.36 7.75 -12.95
CA TYR A 125 -1.21 8.16 -11.84
C TYR A 125 -0.42 9.12 -10.95
N LYS A 126 -1.04 10.20 -10.48
CA LYS A 126 -0.47 11.15 -9.51
C LYS A 126 -1.50 11.56 -8.47
N GLY A 127 -1.02 12.10 -7.34
CA GLY A 127 -1.88 12.55 -6.24
C GLY A 127 -2.25 11.44 -5.25
N LEU A 128 -1.60 10.28 -5.34
CA LEU A 128 -1.81 9.16 -4.43
C LEU A 128 -1.30 9.51 -3.04
N LYS A 129 -2.05 9.16 -1.99
CA LYS A 129 -1.64 9.43 -0.60
C LYS A 129 -1.21 8.20 0.17
N THR A 130 -1.70 7.03 -0.22
CA THR A 130 -1.48 5.77 0.52
C THR A 130 -0.95 4.66 -0.40
N TRP A 131 -0.20 3.73 0.19
CA TRP A 131 0.27 2.55 -0.52
C TRP A 131 -0.88 1.63 -0.93
N LYS A 132 -1.95 1.60 -0.11
CA LYS A 132 -3.20 0.92 -0.44
C LYS A 132 -3.74 1.39 -1.78
N ASN A 133 -3.85 2.70 -2.02
CA ASN A 133 -4.45 3.23 -3.25
C ASN A 133 -3.57 2.95 -4.47
N LEU A 134 -2.25 3.11 -4.34
CA LEU A 134 -1.32 2.68 -5.38
C LEU A 134 -1.52 1.20 -5.74
N TYR A 135 -1.62 0.32 -4.73
CA TYR A 135 -1.82 -1.11 -4.95
C TYR A 135 -3.14 -1.41 -5.66
N LEU A 136 -4.24 -0.78 -5.24
CA LEU A 136 -5.55 -0.96 -5.87
C LEU A 136 -5.57 -0.49 -7.32
N HIS A 137 -4.89 0.62 -7.66
CA HIS A 137 -4.77 1.07 -9.05
C HIS A 137 -3.98 0.12 -9.94
N VAL A 138 -2.94 -0.52 -9.39
CA VAL A 138 -2.23 -1.58 -10.12
C VAL A 138 -3.16 -2.77 -10.37
N LEU A 139 -3.95 -3.18 -9.38
CA LEU A 139 -4.92 -4.28 -9.56
C LEU A 139 -5.97 -3.94 -10.63
N ASN A 140 -6.52 -2.72 -10.59
CA ASN A 140 -7.48 -2.23 -11.60
C ASN A 140 -6.86 -2.23 -13.01
N TYR A 141 -5.64 -1.71 -13.15
CA TYR A 141 -4.90 -1.73 -14.41
C TYR A 141 -4.73 -3.16 -14.96
N LEU A 142 -4.32 -4.11 -14.11
CA LEU A 142 -4.10 -5.49 -14.52
C LEU A 142 -5.42 -6.19 -14.91
N TYR A 143 -6.50 -5.90 -14.19
CA TYR A 143 -7.83 -6.39 -14.55
C TYR A 143 -8.26 -5.84 -15.91
N GLU A 144 -8.18 -4.53 -16.12
CA GLU A 144 -8.55 -3.91 -17.39
C GLU A 144 -7.72 -4.41 -18.58
N SER A 145 -6.44 -4.70 -18.35
CA SER A 145 -5.57 -5.25 -19.40
C SER A 145 -5.98 -6.66 -19.86
N ASN A 146 -6.44 -7.52 -18.93
CA ASN A 146 -6.92 -8.85 -19.22
C ASN A 146 -7.75 -9.42 -18.04
N PRO A 147 -9.08 -9.26 -18.06
CA PRO A 147 -9.94 -9.69 -16.94
C PRO A 147 -9.88 -11.20 -16.67
N SER A 148 -9.85 -12.02 -17.71
CA SER A 148 -9.81 -13.48 -17.58
C SER A 148 -8.51 -13.97 -16.95
N ARG A 149 -7.37 -13.38 -17.36
CA ARG A 149 -6.07 -13.67 -16.74
C ARG A 149 -6.05 -13.20 -15.30
N PHE A 150 -6.62 -12.04 -14.99
CA PHE A 150 -6.65 -11.50 -13.63
C PHE A 150 -7.34 -12.45 -12.64
N VAL A 151 -8.56 -12.89 -12.97
CA VAL A 151 -9.31 -13.84 -12.14
C VAL A 151 -8.56 -15.15 -11.98
N THR A 152 -7.95 -15.66 -13.06
CA THR A 152 -7.16 -16.90 -13.00
C THR A 152 -5.94 -16.75 -12.09
N VAL A 153 -5.16 -15.68 -12.27
CA VAL A 153 -3.94 -15.44 -11.52
C VAL A 153 -4.24 -15.27 -10.03
N THR A 154 -5.27 -14.51 -9.67
CA THR A 154 -5.63 -14.23 -8.27
C THR A 154 -6.10 -15.47 -7.50
N GLN A 155 -6.55 -16.53 -8.18
CA GLN A 155 -6.96 -17.80 -7.59
C GLN A 155 -5.82 -18.82 -7.45
N GLU A 156 -4.61 -18.51 -7.92
CA GLU A 156 -3.48 -19.43 -7.82
C GLU A 156 -3.01 -19.62 -6.37
N LYS A 157 -2.62 -20.85 -6.01
CA LYS A 157 -2.13 -21.20 -4.66
C LYS A 157 -0.96 -20.35 -4.16
N LYS A 158 -0.19 -19.73 -5.05
CA LYS A 158 0.94 -18.84 -4.68
C LYS A 158 0.49 -17.57 -3.93
N TRP A 159 -0.80 -17.24 -3.98
CA TRP A 159 -1.43 -16.13 -3.26
C TRP A 159 -1.95 -16.51 -1.88
N ILE A 160 -1.81 -17.78 -1.50
CA ILE A 160 -2.07 -18.26 -0.15
C ILE A 160 -0.73 -18.29 0.59
N SER A 161 -0.67 -17.59 1.73
CA SER A 161 0.53 -17.57 2.57
C SER A 161 0.80 -18.94 3.20
N ARG A 162 2.00 -19.15 3.74
CA ARG A 162 2.32 -20.37 4.51
C ARG A 162 1.44 -20.59 5.74
N ARG A 163 0.75 -19.55 6.20
CA ARG A 163 -0.19 -19.58 7.34
C ARG A 163 -1.64 -19.67 6.88
N ASP A 164 -1.87 -20.06 5.63
CA ASP A 164 -3.19 -20.21 5.01
C ASP A 164 -4.01 -18.92 4.85
N ASN A 165 -3.40 -17.74 5.09
CA ASN A 165 -4.06 -16.46 4.83
C ASN A 165 -4.02 -16.16 3.32
N PRO A 166 -5.16 -15.92 2.65
CA PRO A 166 -5.21 -15.54 1.25
C PRO A 166 -4.83 -14.07 1.03
N THR A 167 -4.29 -13.75 -0.15
CA THR A 167 -4.09 -12.36 -0.60
C THR A 167 -5.33 -11.82 -1.30
N PHE A 168 -6.07 -12.70 -1.99
CA PHE A 168 -7.31 -12.39 -2.69
C PHE A 168 -8.38 -13.39 -2.28
N SER A 169 -9.62 -12.92 -2.08
CA SER A 169 -10.77 -13.80 -1.83
C SER A 169 -12.05 -13.20 -2.41
N ALA A 170 -12.98 -14.06 -2.82
CA ALA A 170 -14.36 -13.64 -3.12
C ALA A 170 -15.12 -13.27 -1.83
N ASN A 171 -14.72 -13.84 -0.69
CA ASN A 171 -15.33 -13.57 0.60
C ASN A 171 -14.46 -12.59 1.43
N PRO A 172 -14.94 -11.37 1.73
CA PRO A 172 -14.16 -10.39 2.47
C PRO A 172 -13.80 -10.84 3.89
N SER A 173 -14.56 -11.77 4.51
CA SER A 173 -14.25 -12.25 5.86
C SER A 173 -13.01 -13.14 5.94
N ASP A 174 -12.48 -13.58 4.80
CA ASP A 174 -11.26 -14.40 4.76
C ASP A 174 -9.99 -13.54 4.88
N LEU A 175 -10.14 -12.21 4.84
CA LEU A 175 -9.06 -11.22 4.86
C LEU A 175 -9.12 -10.42 6.17
N ARG A 176 -7.96 -9.94 6.65
CA ARG A 176 -7.91 -9.10 7.86
C ARG A 176 -8.54 -7.74 7.59
N VAL A 177 -8.17 -7.11 6.48
CA VAL A 177 -8.86 -5.94 5.94
C VAL A 177 -9.06 -6.16 4.45
N ALA A 178 -10.32 -6.29 4.05
CA ALA A 178 -10.72 -6.47 2.68
C ALA A 178 -10.94 -5.12 1.99
N ALA A 179 -10.33 -4.94 0.81
CA ALA A 179 -10.70 -3.88 -0.13
C ALA A 179 -11.35 -4.51 -1.37
N PRO A 180 -12.51 -4.01 -1.84
CA PRO A 180 -13.13 -4.51 -3.05
C PRO A 180 -12.25 -4.22 -4.26
N ILE A 181 -12.16 -5.20 -5.16
CA ILE A 181 -11.44 -5.11 -6.44
C ILE A 181 -12.31 -5.70 -7.57
N PRO A 182 -12.01 -5.44 -8.85
CA PRO A 182 -12.79 -5.98 -9.95
C PRO A 182 -12.85 -7.51 -9.99
N GLY A 183 -13.92 -8.04 -10.57
CA GLY A 183 -14.14 -9.49 -10.72
C GLY A 183 -14.80 -10.17 -9.53
N ASP A 184 -15.59 -9.44 -8.73
CA ASP A 184 -16.25 -9.92 -7.50
C ASP A 184 -15.26 -10.48 -6.47
N LEU A 185 -14.10 -9.83 -6.38
CA LEU A 185 -13.01 -10.20 -5.49
C LEU A 185 -12.70 -9.08 -4.50
N HIS A 186 -11.95 -9.45 -3.47
CA HIS A 186 -11.38 -8.56 -2.48
C HIS A 186 -9.88 -8.82 -2.36
N ALA A 187 -9.10 -7.78 -2.11
CA ALA A 187 -7.68 -7.86 -1.80
C ALA A 187 -7.43 -7.60 -0.31
N GLU A 188 -6.46 -8.31 0.28
CA GLU A 188 -5.90 -7.98 1.58
C GLU A 188 -5.13 -6.66 1.48
N VAL A 189 -5.47 -5.69 2.32
CA VAL A 189 -4.83 -4.36 2.34
C VAL A 189 -4.24 -3.99 3.70
N ASN A 190 -4.33 -4.86 4.72
CA ASN A 190 -3.62 -4.70 5.99
C ASN A 190 -2.16 -5.16 5.85
N LEU A 191 -1.42 -4.51 4.94
CA LEU A 191 -0.06 -4.84 4.54
C LEU A 191 0.82 -3.58 4.66
N CYS A 192 2.10 -3.76 4.99
CA CYS A 192 3.06 -2.67 4.85
C CYS A 192 3.33 -2.36 3.37
N ALA A 193 3.94 -1.21 3.10
CA ALA A 193 4.35 -0.78 1.76
C ALA A 193 5.16 -1.85 1.01
N ASN A 194 6.12 -2.47 1.70
CA ASN A 194 7.01 -3.48 1.11
C ASN A 194 6.27 -4.76 0.74
N ASP A 195 5.31 -5.21 1.54
CA ASP A 195 4.49 -6.38 1.22
C ASP A 195 3.54 -6.11 0.05
N MET A 196 2.98 -4.90 -0.06
CA MET A 196 2.20 -4.48 -1.23
C MET A 196 3.07 -4.46 -2.50
N VAL A 197 4.26 -3.84 -2.44
CA VAL A 197 5.22 -3.81 -3.57
C VAL A 197 5.67 -5.22 -3.96
N LYS A 198 5.89 -6.11 -2.99
CA LYS A 198 6.19 -7.52 -3.25
C LYS A 198 5.05 -8.24 -3.96
N ASN A 199 3.80 -7.95 -3.59
CA ASN A 199 2.64 -8.48 -4.30
C ASN A 199 2.53 -7.92 -5.72
N ILE A 200 2.79 -6.61 -5.91
CA ILE A 200 2.87 -5.97 -7.23
C ILE A 200 3.91 -6.67 -8.11
N LYS A 201 5.14 -6.89 -7.62
CA LYS A 201 6.20 -7.60 -8.36
C LYS A 201 5.76 -8.98 -8.83
N LYS A 202 5.11 -9.75 -7.96
CA LYS A 202 4.57 -11.08 -8.30
C LYS A 202 3.45 -11.01 -9.34
N LEU A 203 2.58 -10.00 -9.26
CA LEU A 203 1.53 -9.76 -10.24
C LEU A 203 2.11 -9.41 -11.60
N LEU A 204 3.04 -8.45 -11.66
CA LEU A 204 3.71 -8.05 -12.90
C LEU A 204 4.42 -9.24 -13.57
N ALA A 205 5.13 -10.06 -12.78
CA ALA A 205 5.74 -11.29 -13.27
C ALA A 205 4.70 -12.29 -13.82
N SER A 206 3.52 -12.39 -13.19
CA SER A 206 2.43 -13.24 -13.68
C SER A 206 1.79 -12.75 -14.97
N TYR A 207 2.09 -11.52 -15.38
CA TYR A 207 1.65 -10.86 -16.61
C TYR A 207 2.78 -10.71 -17.65
N ASP A 208 3.98 -11.22 -17.35
CA ASP A 208 5.18 -11.03 -18.17
C ASP A 208 5.54 -9.54 -18.38
N ILE A 209 5.16 -8.69 -17.41
CA ILE A 209 5.51 -7.26 -17.42
C ILE A 209 6.85 -7.10 -16.68
N PRO A 210 7.88 -6.53 -17.32
CA PRO A 210 9.17 -6.32 -16.67
C PRO A 210 9.03 -5.30 -15.54
N LEU A 211 9.75 -5.50 -14.43
CA LEU A 211 9.68 -4.57 -13.28
C LEU A 211 10.07 -3.14 -13.65
N SER A 212 10.95 -2.97 -14.64
CA SER A 212 11.36 -1.67 -15.19
C SER A 212 10.25 -0.91 -15.91
N ALA A 213 9.14 -1.58 -16.24
CA ALA A 213 7.95 -0.92 -16.79
C ALA A 213 7.16 -0.15 -15.73
N MET A 214 7.47 -0.36 -14.44
CA MET A 214 6.89 0.38 -13.34
C MET A 214 7.92 1.31 -12.70
N LYS A 215 7.54 2.57 -12.53
CA LYS A 215 8.28 3.57 -11.76
C LYS A 215 7.38 4.15 -10.69
N ILE A 216 7.87 4.25 -9.47
CA ILE A 216 7.16 4.88 -8.35
C ILE A 216 7.75 6.27 -8.12
N TYR A 217 6.92 7.22 -7.75
CA TYR A 217 7.33 8.56 -7.35
C TYR A 217 6.82 8.79 -5.93
N LEU A 218 7.67 9.38 -5.09
CA LEU A 218 7.39 9.59 -3.67
C LEU A 218 7.09 11.06 -3.37
N ARG A 219 6.54 11.31 -2.18
CA ARG A 219 6.27 12.67 -1.70
C ARG A 219 7.52 13.29 -1.09
N GLU A 220 7.90 14.49 -1.55
CA GLU A 220 9.06 15.24 -1.04
C GLU A 220 8.96 15.56 0.46
N ASP A 221 7.74 15.62 0.99
CA ASP A 221 7.38 16.06 2.34
C ASP A 221 7.96 15.17 3.47
N ARG A 222 8.51 13.97 3.16
CA ARG A 222 9.17 13.09 4.15
C ARG A 222 10.57 12.59 3.78
N ASP A 223 10.95 12.57 2.51
CA ASP A 223 12.27 12.02 2.11
C ASP A 223 13.44 12.95 2.53
N ALA A 224 13.16 14.17 2.99
CA ALA A 224 14.15 15.11 3.52
C ALA A 224 14.69 14.78 4.94
N ALA A 225 14.17 13.74 5.62
CA ALA A 225 14.60 13.36 6.97
C ALA A 225 15.52 12.12 7.04
N ALA A 226 16.10 11.68 5.92
CA ALA A 226 17.27 10.79 5.98
C ALA A 226 18.50 11.62 6.41
N GLU A 227 18.87 11.53 7.70
CA GLU A 227 19.96 12.30 8.30
C GLU A 227 21.30 12.18 7.54
N PRO A 228 22.11 13.26 7.49
CA PRO A 228 23.49 13.20 7.03
C PRO A 228 24.36 12.39 8.00
N GLY A 229 25.05 11.39 7.43
CA GLY A 229 25.96 10.45 8.06
C GLY A 229 26.65 10.88 9.36
N HIS A 230 26.39 10.09 10.40
CA HIS A 230 27.22 9.99 11.59
C HIS A 230 28.65 9.59 11.20
N SER A 231 29.59 10.54 11.27
CA SER A 231 31.02 10.24 11.13
C SER A 231 31.53 9.57 12.41
N PRO A 232 32.22 8.42 12.32
CA PRO A 232 32.78 7.78 13.50
C PRO A 232 33.97 8.60 14.02
N ARG A 233 34.02 8.78 15.34
CA ARG A 233 35.25 9.08 16.08
C ARG A 233 35.75 7.82 16.76
#